data_AF-A0A484ZPP3-F1
#
_entry.id   AF-A0A484ZPP3-F1
#
_cell.length_a   1.000
_cell.length_b   1.000
_cell.length_c   1.000
_cell.angle_alpha   90.00
_cell.angle_beta   90.00
_cell.angle_gamma   90.00
#
_symmetry.space_group_name_H-M   'P 1'
#
loop_
_entity.id
_entity.type
_entity.pdbx_description
1 polymer ?
#
loop_
_entity_poly.entity_id
_entity_poly.type
_entity_poly.pdbx_seq_one_letter_code
_entity_poly.pdbx_strand_id
1 'polypeptide(L)'
;MTRLRTELSNMGGLSTIELRTLFIFLGTVMLWATSDYHKAWFGFSISVYMTAIIAATFCLLPRIGILSWAEAKIKWDLMLFAAGAYAAGNALEKSKGAEWLIGKVVNTLGMENMSHTAVYVLVVFISMYSHLIFTSKTVRVTILIPSFIALAKP
;
A
#
# COMPACT_ATOMS: atom_id res chain seq x y z
N MET A 1 -8.58 -31.50 -11.24
CA MET A 1 -7.67 -31.44 -12.41
C MET A 1 -8.41 -31.37 -13.74
N THR A 2 -9.37 -32.26 -14.02
CA THR A 2 -10.13 -32.31 -15.29
C THR A 2 -10.98 -31.06 -15.57
N ARG A 3 -11.73 -30.54 -14.59
CA ARG A 3 -12.48 -29.27 -14.74
C ARG A 3 -11.62 -28.10 -15.20
N LEU A 4 -10.42 -27.92 -14.62
CA LEU A 4 -9.53 -26.82 -14.99
C LEU A 4 -9.03 -26.92 -16.43
N ARG A 5 -8.78 -28.15 -16.93
CA ARG A 5 -8.37 -28.36 -18.33
C ARG A 5 -9.51 -28.12 -19.31
N THR A 6 -10.74 -28.48 -18.92
CA THR A 6 -11.94 -28.22 -19.72
C THR A 6 -12.27 -26.72 -19.79
N GLU A 7 -12.19 -26.00 -18.66
CA GLU A 7 -12.34 -24.54 -18.66
C GLU A 7 -11.22 -23.88 -19.50
N LEU A 8 -9.97 -24.33 -19.38
CA LEU A 8 -8.87 -23.82 -20.19
C LEU A 8 -9.05 -24.08 -21.69
N SER A 9 -9.57 -25.24 -22.09
CA SER A 9 -9.87 -25.50 -23.51
C SER A 9 -11.05 -24.68 -24.02
N ASN A 10 -12.02 -24.38 -23.14
CA ASN A 10 -13.19 -23.57 -23.47
C ASN A 10 -12.86 -22.08 -23.63
N MET A 11 -11.78 -21.59 -23.01
CA MET A 11 -11.34 -20.19 -23.13
C MET A 11 -10.71 -19.86 -24.49
N GLY A 12 -10.27 -20.87 -25.26
CA GLY A 12 -9.65 -20.68 -26.57
C GLY A 12 -8.22 -20.10 -26.51
N GLY A 13 -7.71 -19.63 -27.66
CA GLY A 13 -6.38 -19.00 -27.74
C GLY A 13 -6.38 -17.56 -27.20
N LEU A 14 -5.20 -17.06 -26.82
CA LEU A 14 -5.04 -15.70 -26.30
C LEU A 14 -5.52 -14.66 -27.32
N SER A 15 -6.45 -13.81 -26.88
CA SER A 15 -6.95 -12.68 -27.64
C SER A 15 -5.89 -11.58 -27.78
N THR A 16 -5.93 -10.83 -28.88
CA THR A 16 -5.09 -9.64 -29.09
C THR A 16 -5.23 -8.63 -27.94
N ILE A 17 -6.40 -8.55 -27.30
CA ILE A 17 -6.65 -7.66 -26.16
C ILE A 17 -5.95 -8.20 -24.91
N GLU A 18 -6.01 -9.51 -24.65
CA GLU A 18 -5.34 -10.15 -23.52
C GLU A 18 -3.82 -10.01 -23.63
N LEU A 19 -3.27 -10.17 -24.84
CA LEU A 19 -1.83 -10.01 -25.08
C LEU A 19 -1.37 -8.56 -24.84
N ARG A 20 -2.16 -7.56 -25.28
CA ARG A 20 -1.89 -6.14 -24.99
C ARG A 20 -1.95 -5.84 -23.50
N THR A 21 -2.93 -6.41 -22.81
CA THR A 21 -3.09 -6.27 -21.34
C THR A 21 -1.91 -6.86 -20.61
N LEU A 22 -1.46 -8.05 -21.03
CA LEU A 22 -0.29 -8.71 -20.48
C LEU A 22 0.98 -7.85 -20.66
N PHE A 23 1.15 -7.24 -21.83
CA PHE A 23 2.30 -6.36 -22.10
C PHE A 23 2.31 -5.13 -21.19
N ILE A 24 1.17 -4.45 -21.03
CA ILE A 24 1.06 -3.28 -20.15
C ILE A 24 1.27 -3.68 -18.69
N PHE A 25 0.73 -4.83 -18.27
CA PHE A 25 0.89 -5.36 -16.92
C PHE A 25 2.36 -5.70 -16.61
N LEU A 26 3.02 -6.47 -17.48
CA LEU A 26 4.43 -6.82 -17.31
C LEU A 26 5.32 -5.57 -17.36
N GLY A 27 5.04 -4.64 -18.26
CA GLY A 27 5.74 -3.35 -18.30
C GLY A 27 5.62 -2.59 -16.98
N THR A 28 4.42 -2.53 -16.40
CA THR A 28 4.17 -1.88 -15.11
C THR A 28 4.93 -2.55 -13.98
N VAL A 29 4.90 -3.89 -13.90
CA VAL A 29 5.62 -4.67 -12.89
C VAL A 29 7.13 -4.47 -13.02
N MET A 30 7.66 -4.49 -14.24
CA MET A 30 9.08 -4.22 -14.48
C MET A 30 9.46 -2.81 -14.05
N LEU A 31 8.66 -1.80 -14.39
CA LEU A 31 8.89 -0.41 -13.96
C LEU A 31 8.86 -0.26 -12.43
N TRP A 32 7.98 -0.99 -11.73
CA TRP A 32 8.00 -1.03 -10.27
C TRP A 32 9.22 -1.76 -9.71
N ALA A 33 9.62 -2.88 -10.30
CA ALA A 33 10.80 -3.63 -9.86
C ALA A 33 12.09 -2.84 -10.07
N THR A 34 12.17 -2.01 -11.11
CA THR A 34 13.34 -1.19 -11.43
C THR A 34 13.27 0.25 -10.89
N SER A 35 12.28 0.58 -10.04
CA SER A 35 12.08 1.94 -9.54
C SER A 35 13.32 2.54 -8.87
N ASP A 36 14.05 1.72 -8.11
CA ASP A 36 15.24 2.13 -7.37
C ASP A 36 16.44 2.37 -8.30
N TYR A 37 16.48 1.68 -9.44
CA TYR A 37 17.53 1.78 -10.44
C TYR A 37 17.29 2.90 -11.47
N HIS A 38 16.06 3.40 -11.60
CA HIS A 38 15.72 4.44 -12.58
C HIS A 38 16.49 5.74 -12.37
N LYS A 39 16.79 6.10 -11.11
CA LYS A 39 17.60 7.29 -10.80
C LYS A 39 19.03 7.17 -11.35
N ALA A 40 19.60 5.97 -11.32
CA ALA A 40 20.94 5.68 -11.83
C ALA A 40 20.97 5.56 -13.36
N TRP A 41 19.91 5.04 -13.99
CA TRP A 41 19.84 4.85 -15.44
C TRP A 41 19.41 6.08 -16.24
N PHE A 42 18.46 6.87 -15.74
CA PHE A 42 17.82 7.93 -16.51
C PHE A 42 18.07 9.34 -15.97
N GLY A 43 18.72 9.47 -14.80
CA GLY A 43 18.97 10.77 -14.16
C GLY A 43 17.72 11.41 -13.53
N PHE A 44 16.55 10.77 -13.63
CA PHE A 44 15.33 11.15 -12.92
C PHE A 44 14.69 9.93 -12.25
N SER A 45 14.01 10.14 -11.11
CA SER A 45 13.36 9.05 -10.37
C SER A 45 11.92 8.88 -10.83
N ILE A 46 11.62 7.79 -11.52
CA ILE A 46 10.23 7.38 -11.79
C ILE A 46 9.69 6.77 -10.51
N SER A 47 8.77 7.49 -9.86
CA SER A 47 8.11 7.02 -8.64
C SER A 47 7.04 5.97 -8.93
N VAL A 48 6.65 5.24 -7.88
CA VAL A 48 5.59 4.21 -7.92
C VAL A 48 4.27 4.81 -8.44
N TYR A 49 3.93 6.04 -8.03
CA TYR A 49 2.72 6.75 -8.44
C TYR A 49 2.78 7.17 -9.92
N MET A 50 3.94 7.66 -10.37
CA MET A 50 4.15 8.03 -11.78
C MET A 50 3.95 6.82 -12.70
N THR A 51 4.50 5.66 -12.30
CA THR A 51 4.33 4.38 -13.01
C THR A 51 2.85 3.99 -13.10
N ALA A 52 2.09 4.15 -12.01
CA ALA A 52 0.65 3.85 -12.00
C ALA A 52 -0.14 4.78 -12.94
N ILE A 53 0.19 6.07 -13.01
CA ILE A 53 -0.45 7.02 -13.93
C ILE A 53 -0.12 6.68 -15.39
N ILE A 54 1.13 6.33 -15.68
CA ILE A 54 1.56 5.91 -17.02
C ILE A 54 0.79 4.64 -17.43
N ALA A 55 0.73 3.63 -16.56
CA ALA A 55 -0.01 2.39 -16.81
C ALA A 55 -1.51 2.65 -17.04
N ALA A 56 -2.14 3.48 -16.18
CA ALA A 56 -3.54 3.87 -16.34
C ALA A 56 -3.79 4.59 -17.67
N THR A 57 -2.87 5.47 -18.08
CA THR A 57 -2.93 6.17 -19.38
C THR A 57 -2.85 5.20 -20.54
N PHE A 58 -1.93 4.21 -20.48
CA PHE A 58 -1.85 3.16 -21.49
C PHE A 58 -3.11 2.28 -21.56
N CYS A 59 -3.73 2.00 -20.42
CA CYS A 59 -4.98 1.24 -20.36
C CYS A 59 -6.19 2.01 -20.92
N LEU A 60 -6.23 3.34 -20.82
CA LEU A 60 -7.39 4.20 -21.15
C LEU A 60 -7.27 4.93 -22.49
N LEU A 61 -6.16 4.76 -23.23
CA LEU A 61 -5.94 5.42 -24.52
C LEU A 61 -7.02 5.02 -25.56
N PRO A 62 -7.66 5.94 -26.28
CA PRO A 62 -8.81 5.64 -27.16
C PRO A 62 -8.50 4.78 -28.40
N ARG A 63 -7.23 4.58 -28.75
CA ARG A 63 -6.79 3.76 -29.91
C ARG A 63 -6.06 2.45 -29.55
N ILE A 64 -5.42 2.41 -28.38
CA ILE A 64 -4.51 1.33 -27.95
C ILE A 64 -4.99 0.72 -26.63
N GLY A 65 -5.77 1.48 -25.87
CA GLY A 65 -6.30 1.12 -24.57
C GLY A 65 -7.25 -0.06 -24.62
N ILE A 66 -7.27 -0.76 -23.51
CA ILE A 66 -8.02 -1.99 -23.29
C ILE A 66 -9.37 -1.68 -22.65
N LEU A 67 -9.47 -0.54 -21.97
CA LEU A 67 -10.64 -0.12 -21.19
C LEU A 67 -11.14 1.23 -21.67
N SER A 68 -12.45 1.38 -21.79
CA SER A 68 -13.09 2.68 -21.88
C SER A 68 -13.16 3.35 -20.49
N TRP A 69 -13.24 4.67 -20.45
CA TRP A 69 -13.37 5.42 -19.19
C TRP A 69 -14.58 4.98 -18.35
N ALA A 70 -15.67 4.57 -19.01
CA ALA A 70 -16.88 4.07 -18.33
C ALA A 70 -16.68 2.68 -17.69
N GLU A 71 -15.76 1.86 -18.19
CA GLU A 71 -15.46 0.53 -17.66
C GLU A 71 -14.43 0.57 -16.51
N ALA A 72 -13.75 1.71 -16.34
CA ALA A 72 -12.85 1.93 -15.23
C ALA A 72 -13.65 2.05 -13.91
N LYS A 73 -13.81 0.92 -13.21
CA LYS A 73 -14.48 0.82 -11.89
C LYS A 73 -13.62 1.42 -10.77
N ILE A 74 -13.33 2.71 -10.86
CA ILE A 74 -12.53 3.45 -9.87
C ILE A 74 -13.37 3.60 -8.59
N LYS A 75 -12.84 3.08 -7.47
CA LYS A 75 -13.46 3.20 -6.15
C LYS A 75 -13.16 4.56 -5.53
N TRP A 76 -13.88 5.59 -5.98
CA TRP A 76 -13.70 6.97 -5.51
C TRP A 76 -13.83 7.13 -4.00
N ASP A 77 -14.76 6.40 -3.37
CA ASP A 77 -14.95 6.43 -1.91
C ASP A 77 -13.69 5.98 -1.17
N LEU A 78 -13.01 4.94 -1.67
CA LEU A 78 -11.77 4.43 -1.08
C LEU A 78 -10.61 5.40 -1.27
N MET A 79 -10.53 6.05 -2.43
CA MET A 79 -9.51 7.08 -2.70
C MET A 79 -9.68 8.28 -1.76
N LEU A 80 -10.92 8.76 -1.60
CA LEU A 80 -11.22 9.88 -0.71
C LEU A 80 -10.96 9.51 0.75
N PHE A 81 -11.34 8.31 1.17
CA PHE A 81 -11.05 7.81 2.50
C PHE A 81 -9.54 7.75 2.78
N ALA A 82 -8.74 7.22 1.84
CA ALA A 82 -7.29 7.15 1.98
C ALA A 82 -6.65 8.55 2.06
N ALA A 83 -7.09 9.48 1.22
CA ALA A 83 -6.63 10.87 1.24
C ALA A 83 -6.98 11.56 2.57
N GLY A 84 -8.21 11.37 3.07
CA GLY A 84 -8.65 11.89 4.36
C GLY A 84 -7.87 11.33 5.54
N ALA A 85 -7.62 10.01 5.56
CA ALA A 85 -6.80 9.37 6.57
C ALA A 85 -5.35 9.90 6.58
N TYR A 86 -4.76 10.11 5.40
CA TYR A 86 -3.41 10.67 5.28
C TYR A 86 -3.37 12.14 5.72
N ALA A 87 -4.37 12.94 5.36
CA ALA A 87 -4.48 14.34 5.81
C ALA A 87 -4.64 14.44 7.33
N ALA A 88 -5.48 13.59 7.93
CA ALA A 88 -5.65 13.50 9.38
C ALA A 88 -4.35 13.07 10.09
N GLY A 89 -3.66 12.07 9.54
CA GLY A 89 -2.34 11.64 10.02
C GLY A 89 -1.31 12.77 10.01
N ASN A 90 -1.22 13.51 8.89
CA ASN A 90 -0.32 14.67 8.79
C ASN A 90 -0.71 15.80 9.75
N ALA A 91 -2.00 16.06 9.96
CA ALA A 91 -2.45 17.05 10.93
C ALA A 91 -2.09 16.64 12.37
N LEU A 92 -2.21 15.35 12.70
CA LEU A 92 -1.82 14.81 13.99
C LEU A 92 -0.30 14.86 14.22
N GLU A 93 0.50 14.58 13.19
CA GLU A 93 1.96 14.70 13.25
C GLU A 93 2.39 16.17 13.37
N LYS A 94 1.83 17.07 12.55
CA LYS A 94 2.13 18.51 12.58
C LYS A 94 1.73 19.17 13.89
N SER A 95 0.64 18.73 14.52
CA SER A 95 0.20 19.22 15.84
C SER A 95 1.01 18.64 17.01
N LYS A 96 1.97 17.74 16.74
CA LYS A 96 2.68 16.93 17.75
C LYS A 96 1.75 16.11 18.65
N GLY A 97 0.49 15.93 18.26
CA GLY A 97 -0.49 15.15 19.02
C GLY A 97 -0.08 13.68 19.11
N ALA A 98 0.53 13.14 18.04
CA ALA A 98 1.10 11.79 18.05
C ALA A 98 2.22 11.66 19.09
N GLU A 99 3.16 12.61 19.11
CA GLU A 99 4.30 12.65 20.05
C GLU A 99 3.80 12.77 21.51
N TRP A 100 2.84 13.65 21.77
CA TRP A 100 2.22 13.80 23.09
C TRP A 100 1.52 12.54 23.58
N LEU A 101 0.76 11.88 22.69
CA LEU A 101 0.01 10.68 23.04
C LEU A 101 0.96 9.51 23.35
N ILE A 102 2.05 9.41 22.60
CA ILE A 102 3.10 8.42 22.80
C ILE A 102 3.87 8.69 24.10
N GLY A 103 4.30 9.93 24.35
CA GLY A 103 4.96 10.29 25.60
C GLY A 103 4.08 9.95 26.82
N LYS A 104 2.77 10.19 26.74
CA LYS A 104 1.84 9.79 27.80
C LYS A 104 1.77 8.27 27.97
N VAL A 105 1.72 7.50 26.88
CA VAL A 105 1.70 6.03 26.93
C VAL A 105 3.00 5.47 27.50
N VAL A 106 4.16 5.97 27.05
CA VAL A 106 5.51 5.63 27.53
C VAL A 106 5.64 5.89 29.04
N ASN A 107 5.22 7.07 29.49
CA ASN A 107 5.28 7.46 30.90
C ASN A 107 4.32 6.63 31.76
N THR A 108 3.11 6.35 31.28
CA THR A 108 2.11 5.55 32.03
C THR A 108 2.54 4.09 32.16
N LEU A 109 3.23 3.56 31.15
CA LEU A 109 3.75 2.20 31.15
C LEU A 109 5.14 2.08 31.80
N GLY A 110 5.74 3.18 32.26
CA GLY A 110 7.07 3.19 32.89
C GLY A 110 8.20 2.79 31.95
N MET A 111 8.00 2.94 30.64
CA MET A 111 8.91 2.46 29.60
C MET A 111 10.24 3.22 29.57
N GLU A 112 10.33 4.39 30.20
CA GLU A 112 11.60 5.13 30.39
C GLU A 112 12.65 4.34 31.19
N ASN A 113 12.22 3.40 32.03
CA ASN A 113 13.11 2.56 32.85
C ASN A 113 13.25 1.12 32.31
N MET A 114 12.66 0.80 31.16
CA MET A 114 12.68 -0.55 30.59
C MET A 114 13.80 -0.72 29.56
N SER A 115 14.40 -1.92 29.49
CA SER A 115 15.38 -2.23 28.45
C SER A 115 14.73 -2.23 27.06
N HIS A 116 15.50 -1.90 26.01
CA HIS A 116 15.02 -1.92 24.62
C HIS A 116 14.37 -3.26 24.23
N THR A 117 14.86 -4.37 24.79
CA THR A 117 14.29 -5.71 24.61
C THR A 117 12.88 -5.82 25.20
N ALA A 118 12.63 -5.22 26.37
CA ALA A 118 11.32 -5.28 27.01
C ALA A 118 10.26 -4.44 26.27
N VAL A 119 10.65 -3.27 25.76
CA VAL A 119 9.78 -2.44 24.88
C VAL A 119 9.45 -3.20 23.60
N TYR A 120 10.43 -3.87 22.99
CA TYR A 120 10.20 -4.72 21.82
C TYR A 120 9.20 -5.85 22.09
N VAL A 121 9.38 -6.59 23.20
CA VAL A 121 8.46 -7.67 23.60
C VAL A 121 7.05 -7.13 23.83
N LEU A 122 6.91 -5.97 24.47
CA LEU A 122 5.61 -5.32 24.70
C LEU A 122 4.93 -4.92 23.38
N VAL A 123 5.67 -4.31 22.45
CA VAL A 123 5.17 -3.92 21.12
C VAL A 123 4.71 -5.14 20.33
N VAL A 124 5.49 -6.22 20.33
CA VAL A 124 5.14 -7.49 19.68
C VAL A 124 3.90 -8.10 20.34
N PHE A 125 3.82 -8.08 21.68
CA PHE A 125 2.65 -8.56 22.42
C PHE A 125 1.38 -7.79 22.03
N ILE A 126 1.41 -6.45 22.09
CA ILE A 126 0.29 -5.60 21.68
C ILE A 126 -0.09 -5.89 20.22
N SER A 127 0.88 -6.01 19.31
CA SER A 127 0.65 -6.33 17.91
C SER A 127 -0.01 -7.70 17.72
N MET A 128 0.42 -8.72 18.46
CA MET A 128 -0.13 -10.08 18.38
C MET A 128 -1.58 -10.15 18.90
N TYR A 129 -1.87 -9.48 20.03
CA TYR A 129 -3.18 -9.50 20.66
C TYR A 129 -4.16 -8.47 20.09
N SER A 130 -3.69 -7.48 19.34
CA SER A 130 -4.55 -6.47 18.70
C SER A 130 -5.58 -7.04 17.71
N HIS A 131 -5.42 -8.31 17.29
CA HIS A 131 -6.42 -9.02 16.49
C HIS A 131 -7.75 -9.26 17.22
N LEU A 132 -7.74 -9.25 18.57
CA LEU A 132 -8.93 -9.41 19.40
C LEU A 132 -9.83 -8.18 19.37
N ILE A 133 -9.25 -7.00 19.12
CA ILE A 133 -9.95 -5.71 19.07
C ILE A 133 -10.24 -5.33 17.60
N PHE A 134 -9.31 -5.60 16.69
CA PHE A 134 -9.42 -5.25 15.28
C PHE A 134 -9.36 -6.51 14.38
N THR A 135 -10.52 -6.90 13.86
CA THR A 135 -10.66 -8.06 12.96
C THR A 135 -9.99 -7.85 11.60
N SER A 136 -10.00 -6.61 11.08
CA SER A 136 -9.36 -6.25 9.82
C SER A 136 -7.84 -6.09 9.98
N LYS A 137 -7.08 -6.85 9.19
CA LYS A 137 -5.61 -6.77 9.13
C LYS A 137 -5.17 -5.38 8.65
N THR A 138 -5.86 -4.81 7.67
CA THR A 138 -5.52 -3.49 7.11
C THR A 138 -5.70 -2.37 8.14
N VAL A 139 -6.83 -2.34 8.84
CA VAL A 139 -7.13 -1.29 9.85
C VAL A 139 -6.11 -1.30 10.97
N ARG A 140 -5.76 -2.50 11.44
CA ARG A 140 -4.79 -2.70 12.51
C ARG A 140 -3.40 -2.19 12.16
N VAL A 141 -2.92 -2.49 10.95
CA VAL A 141 -1.64 -2.01 10.46
C VAL A 141 -1.64 -0.48 10.31
N THR A 142 -2.72 0.10 9.77
CA THR A 142 -2.86 1.55 9.61
C THR A 142 -2.83 2.31 10.93
N ILE A 143 -3.41 1.76 12.00
CA ILE A 143 -3.44 2.40 13.33
C ILE A 143 -2.12 2.19 14.08
N LEU A 144 -1.55 0.97 14.05
CA LEU A 144 -0.39 0.62 14.89
C LEU A 144 0.96 1.08 14.32
N ILE A 145 1.14 1.09 12.99
CA ILE A 145 2.44 1.46 12.38
C ILE A 145 2.88 2.87 12.80
N PRO A 146 2.05 3.93 12.68
CA PRO A 146 2.46 5.27 13.09
C PRO A 146 2.83 5.35 14.57
N SER A 147 2.09 4.65 15.45
CA SER A 147 2.38 4.59 16.87
C SER A 147 3.73 3.93 17.16
N PHE A 148 4.05 2.83 16.49
CA PHE A 148 5.36 2.16 16.65
C PHE A 148 6.51 2.98 16.06
N ILE A 149 6.31 3.64 14.91
CA ILE A 149 7.33 4.51 14.32
C ILE A 149 7.66 5.67 15.26
N ALA A 150 6.66 6.30 15.87
CA ALA A 150 6.89 7.41 16.77
C ALA A 150 7.36 6.98 18.18
N LEU A 151 7.16 5.72 18.58
CA LEU A 151 7.86 5.11 19.73
C LEU A 151 9.34 4.80 19.44
N ALA A 152 9.68 4.53 18.17
CA ALA A 152 11.04 4.18 17.74
C ALA A 152 11.89 5.41 17.35
N LYS A 153 11.28 6.58 17.18
CA LYS A 153 12.02 7.84 17.01
C LYS A 153 12.68 8.20 18.35
N PRO A 154 13.99 8.51 18.37
CA PRO A 154 14.71 8.91 19.58
C PRO A 154 14.22 10.24 20.14
#